data_AF-A0A0S2T9C7-F1
#
_entry.id   AF-A0A0S2T9C7-F1
#
_cell.length_a   1.000
_cell.length_b   1.000
_cell.length_c   1.000
_cell.angle_alpha   90.00
_cell.angle_beta   90.00
_cell.angle_gamma   90.00
#
_symmetry.space_group_name_H-M   'P 1'
#
loop_
_entity.id
_entity.type
_entity.pdbx_description
1 polymer ?
#
loop_
_entity_poly.entity_id
_entity_poly.type
_entity_poly.pdbx_seq_one_letter_code
_entity_poly.pdbx_strand_id
1 'polypeptide(L)'
;MDLDNLPDGWTIYIWLIAGAMIIVAAIYGLRWAKRNDQFDEDIKYLVFDENDKNKMTPEEFKKSQQVLETQMNRREEFLKEKAEAEQLEKGS
;
A
#
# COMPACT_ATOMS: atom_id res chain seq x y z
N MET A 1 14.62 45.95 15.37
CA MET A 1 14.64 44.56 15.85
C MET A 1 15.99 44.00 15.43
N ASP A 2 16.91 43.95 16.38
CA ASP A 2 18.28 43.49 16.18
C ASP A 2 18.29 41.99 15.88
N LEU A 3 18.34 41.64 14.60
CA LEU A 3 18.44 40.25 14.13
C LEU A 3 19.83 39.65 14.37
N ASP A 4 20.82 40.49 14.70
CA ASP A 4 22.23 40.12 14.86
C ASP A 4 22.56 39.47 16.22
N ASN A 5 21.57 39.32 17.12
CA ASN A 5 21.72 38.68 18.44
C ASN A 5 21.00 37.32 18.55
N LEU A 6 20.49 36.75 17.45
CA LEU A 6 19.97 35.39 17.50
C LEU A 6 21.13 34.41 17.67
N PRO A 7 21.15 33.55 18.70
CA PRO A 7 22.18 32.54 18.84
C PRO A 7 22.15 31.64 17.59
N ASP A 8 23.33 31.45 17.00
CA ASP A 8 23.62 30.82 15.70
C ASP A 8 23.17 29.34 15.57
N GLY A 9 22.35 28.84 16.50
CA GLY A 9 21.81 27.49 16.54
C GLY A 9 20.33 27.39 16.17
N TRP A 10 19.67 28.44 15.68
CA TRP A 10 18.23 28.34 15.39
C TRP A 10 17.93 27.51 14.12
N THR A 11 18.84 27.56 13.14
CA THR A 11 18.73 26.85 11.87
C THR A 11 18.61 25.34 12.05
N ILE A 12 19.27 24.75 13.06
CA ILE A 12 19.15 23.31 13.32
C ILE A 12 17.72 22.93 13.73
N TYR A 13 16.99 23.80 14.44
CA TYR A 13 15.59 23.52 14.79
C TYR A 13 14.69 23.53 13.55
N ILE A 14 14.96 24.39 12.56
CA ILE A 14 14.24 24.40 11.28
C ILE A 14 14.47 23.07 10.55
N TRP A 15 15.72 22.59 10.50
CA TRP A 15 16.04 21.30 9.89
C TRP A 15 15.38 20.13 10.60
N LEU A 16 15.28 20.16 11.93
CA LEU A 16 14.57 19.14 12.70
C LEU A 16 13.07 19.14 12.39
N ILE A 17 12.44 20.31 12.29
CA ILE A 17 11.02 20.43 11.94
C ILE A 17 10.80 19.95 10.50
N ALA A 18 11.66 20.34 9.57
CA ALA A 18 11.60 19.89 8.18
C ALA A 18 11.72 18.35 8.08
N GLY A 19 12.68 17.76 8.81
CA GLY A 19 12.84 16.31 8.88
C GLY A 19 11.61 15.61 9.46
N ALA A 20 11.05 16.13 10.55
CA ALA A 20 9.82 15.61 11.14
C ALA A 20 8.62 15.68 10.16
N MET A 21 8.49 16.78 9.43
CA MET A 21 7.42 16.96 8.42
C MET A 21 7.56 15.97 7.26
N ILE A 22 8.77 15.66 6.82
CA ILE A 22 9.01 14.62 5.78
C ILE A 22 8.53 13.25 6.27
N ILE A 23 8.85 12.88 7.51
CA ILE A 23 8.40 11.61 8.11
C ILE A 23 6.88 11.55 8.19
N VAL A 24 6.24 12.64 8.65
CA VAL A 24 4.77 12.74 8.72
C VAL A 24 4.16 12.62 7.33
N ALA A 25 4.69 13.33 6.33
CA ALA A 25 4.22 13.25 4.95
C ALA A 25 4.35 11.84 4.38
N ALA A 26 5.47 11.14 4.66
CA ALA A 26 5.66 9.75 4.26
C ALA A 26 4.63 8.81 4.90
N ILE A 27 4.33 8.96 6.19
CA ILE A 27 3.30 8.16 6.88
C ILE A 27 1.91 8.42 6.28
N TYR A 28 1.57 9.67 6.02
CA TYR A 28 0.31 10.02 5.36
C TYR A 28 0.24 9.46 3.95
N GLY A 29 1.33 9.55 3.17
CA GLY A 29 1.44 8.98 1.83
C GLY A 29 1.24 7.47 1.84
N LEU A 30 1.91 6.75 2.74
CA LEU A 30 1.75 5.30 2.92
C LEU A 30 0.32 4.93 3.33
N ARG A 31 -0.30 5.69 4.24
CA ARG A 31 -1.66 5.43 4.72
C ARG A 31 -2.71 5.75 3.66
N TRP A 32 -2.46 6.75 2.81
CA TRP A 32 -3.30 7.06 1.65
C TRP A 32 -3.16 5.99 0.57
N ALA A 33 -1.93 5.63 0.20
CA ALA A 33 -1.64 4.61 -0.80
C ALA A 33 -2.21 3.23 -0.40
N LYS A 34 -2.15 2.87 0.89
CA LYS A 34 -2.82 1.69 1.43
C LYS A 34 -4.35 1.72 1.27
N ARG A 35 -4.97 2.90 1.35
CA ARG A 35 -6.44 3.05 1.20
C ARG A 35 -6.88 3.19 -0.25
N ASN A 36 -5.96 3.45 -1.17
CA ASN A 36 -6.23 3.67 -2.58
C ASN A 36 -5.65 2.55 -3.46
N ASP A 37 -5.45 1.36 -2.88
CA ASP A 37 -4.99 0.14 -3.56
C ASP A 37 -3.69 0.23 -4.38
N GLN A 38 -2.91 1.31 -4.24
CA GLN A 38 -1.63 1.50 -4.95
C GLN A 38 -0.55 0.46 -4.62
N PHE A 39 -0.76 -0.36 -3.58
CA PHE A 39 0.16 -1.40 -3.15
C PHE A 39 -0.42 -2.83 -3.21
N ASP A 40 -1.70 -3.02 -3.59
CA ASP A 40 -2.30 -4.37 -3.61
C ASP A 40 -2.09 -5.10 -4.94
N GLU A 41 -1.70 -4.41 -6.03
CA GLU A 41 -1.63 -5.05 -7.36
C GLU A 41 -0.24 -5.53 -7.82
N ASP A 42 0.89 -4.99 -7.37
CA ASP A 42 2.17 -5.24 -8.07
C ASP A 42 3.42 -5.65 -7.24
N ILE A 43 3.39 -5.66 -5.90
CA ILE A 43 4.65 -5.85 -5.12
C ILE A 43 4.84 -7.24 -4.48
N LYS A 44 3.83 -8.13 -4.41
CA LYS A 44 4.09 -9.39 -3.67
C LYS A 44 3.31 -10.64 -4.05
N TYR A 45 3.11 -10.90 -5.33
CA TYR A 45 2.88 -12.29 -5.76
C TYR A 45 3.68 -12.57 -7.03
N LEU A 46 5.01 -12.65 -6.85
CA LEU A 46 5.80 -13.64 -7.57
C LEU A 46 4.98 -14.93 -7.56
N VAL A 47 4.40 -15.22 -8.71
CA VAL A 47 3.62 -16.41 -9.02
C VAL A 47 4.35 -17.58 -8.36
N PHE A 48 3.73 -18.20 -7.35
CA PHE A 48 4.19 -19.50 -6.88
C PHE A 48 3.98 -20.46 -8.04
N ASP A 49 5.02 -20.64 -8.83
CA ASP A 49 5.12 -21.66 -9.85
C ASP A 49 4.96 -23.04 -9.16
N GLU A 50 4.31 -24.01 -9.81
CA GLU A 50 4.13 -25.36 -9.27
C GLU A 50 5.44 -26.01 -8.80
N ASN A 51 6.58 -25.53 -9.31
CA ASN A 51 7.92 -25.94 -8.90
C ASN A 51 8.31 -25.55 -7.45
N ASP A 52 7.61 -24.62 -6.79
CA ASP A 52 7.89 -24.23 -5.39
C ASP A 52 7.11 -25.04 -4.34
N LYS A 53 6.27 -26.00 -4.76
CA LYS A 53 5.56 -26.94 -3.85
C LYS A 53 6.50 -27.68 -2.89
N ASN A 54 7.74 -27.94 -3.31
CA ASN A 54 8.73 -28.66 -2.51
C ASN A 54 9.54 -27.75 -1.56
N LYS A 55 9.35 -26.42 -1.58
CA LYS A 55 10.04 -25.48 -0.70
C LYS A 55 9.19 -24.98 0.47
N MET A 56 7.93 -25.41 0.58
CA MET A 56 7.03 -25.00 1.65
C MET A 56 6.79 -26.12 2.65
N THR A 57 6.72 -25.74 3.93
CA THR A 57 6.15 -26.59 4.97
C THR A 57 4.62 -26.73 4.79
N PRO A 58 3.98 -27.81 5.27
CA PRO A 58 2.54 -28.04 5.11
C PRO A 58 1.67 -26.88 5.65
N GLU A 59 2.17 -26.17 6.66
CA GLU A 59 1.50 -25.00 7.25
C GLU A 59 1.53 -23.78 6.32
N GLU A 60 2.63 -23.55 5.61
CA GLU A 60 2.75 -22.47 4.62
C GLU A 60 1.89 -22.74 3.37
N PHE A 61 1.78 -24.00 2.97
CA PHE A 61 0.89 -24.39 1.86
C PHE A 61 -0.58 -24.15 2.20
N LYS A 62 -1.00 -24.46 3.43
CA LYS A 62 -2.38 -24.17 3.89
C LYS A 62 -2.67 -22.67 3.92
N LYS A 63 -1.70 -21.86 4.35
CA LYS A 63 -1.80 -20.40 4.33
C LYS A 63 -1.86 -19.85 2.91
N SER A 64 -1.08 -20.41 1.99
CA SER A 64 -1.12 -20.08 0.56
C SER A 64 -2.50 -20.34 -0.05
N GLN A 65 -3.12 -21.48 0.25
CA GLN A 65 -4.49 -21.77 -0.22
C GLN A 65 -5.53 -20.79 0.33
N GLN A 66 -5.45 -20.42 1.61
CA GLN A 66 -6.35 -19.41 2.18
C GLN A 66 -6.19 -18.03 1.53
N VAL A 67 -4.95 -17.65 1.20
CA VAL A 67 -4.65 -16.42 0.47
C VAL A 67 -5.22 -16.49 -0.96
N LEU A 68 -5.06 -17.61 -1.65
CA LEU A 68 -5.63 -17.84 -2.98
C LEU A 68 -7.16 -17.72 -2.98
N GLU A 69 -7.84 -18.37 -2.05
CA GLU A 69 -9.30 -18.29 -1.90
C GLU A 69 -9.76 -16.84 -1.66
N THR A 70 -9.09 -16.13 -0.75
CA THR A 70 -9.39 -14.72 -0.47
C THR A 70 -9.18 -13.84 -1.71
N GLN A 71 -8.17 -14.13 -2.53
CA GLN A 71 -7.90 -13.38 -3.76
C GLN A 71 -8.90 -13.68 -4.87
N MET A 72 -9.35 -14.93 -5.03
CA MET A 72 -10.40 -15.26 -5.99
C MET A 72 -11.70 -14.56 -5.64
N ASN A 73 -12.09 -14.56 -4.36
CA ASN A 73 -13.31 -13.88 -3.91
C ASN A 73 -13.24 -12.37 -4.18
N ARG A 74 -12.12 -11.71 -3.84
CA ARG A 74 -11.93 -10.27 -4.14
C ARG A 74 -11.99 -9.99 -5.64
N ARG A 75 -11.43 -10.86 -6.47
CA ARG A 75 -11.48 -10.73 -7.93
C ARG A 75 -12.91 -10.87 -8.46
N GLU A 76 -13.69 -11.82 -7.94
CA GLU A 76 -15.09 -11.98 -8.32
C GLU A 76 -15.94 -10.76 -7.94
N GLU A 77 -15.75 -10.23 -6.73
CA GLU A 77 -16.43 -9.01 -6.27
C GLU A 77 -16.08 -7.80 -7.15
N PHE A 78 -14.80 -7.60 -7.46
CA PHE A 78 -14.37 -6.51 -8.33
C PHE A 78 -14.89 -6.64 -9.77
N LEU A 79 -14.87 -7.86 -10.33
CA LEU A 79 -15.42 -8.11 -11.67
C LEU A 79 -16.93 -7.89 -11.71
N LYS A 80 -17.64 -8.23 -10.63
CA LYS A 80 -19.07 -8.01 -10.51
C LYS A 80 -19.38 -6.52 -10.40
N GLU A 81 -18.67 -5.77 -9.57
CA GLU A 81 -18.84 -4.32 -9.43
C GLU A 81 -18.55 -3.59 -10.76
N LYS A 82 -17.50 -4.01 -11.47
CA LYS A 82 -17.18 -3.48 -12.80
C LYS A 82 -18.27 -3.80 -13.83
N ALA A 83 -18.78 -5.04 -13.83
CA ALA A 83 -19.85 -5.45 -14.73
C ALA A 83 -21.17 -4.69 -14.44
N GLU A 84 -21.48 -4.43 -13.17
CA GLU A 84 -22.63 -3.63 -12.76
C GLU A 84 -22.47 -2.16 -13.17
N ALA A 85 -21.28 -1.57 -12.99
CA ALA A 85 -20.97 -0.22 -13.46
C ALA A 85 -21.12 -0.09 -14.99
N GLU A 86 -20.60 -1.05 -15.76
CA GLU A 86 -20.73 -1.06 -17.23
C GLU A 86 -22.18 -1.24 -17.71
N GLN A 87 -23.01 -1.99 -16.96
CA GLN A 87 -24.44 -2.15 -17.29
C GLN A 87 -25.25 -0.89 -16.96
N LEU A 88 -24.91 -0.18 -15.88
CA LEU A 88 -25.53 1.10 -15.55
C LEU A 88 -25.17 2.19 -16.55
N GLU A 89 -23.92 2.20 -17.05
CA GLU A 89 -23.47 3.16 -18.07
C GLU A 89 -24.09 2.88 -19.46
N LYS A 90 -24.29 1.61 -19.83
CA LYS A 90 -24.94 1.22 -21.10
C LYS A 90 -26.47 1.28 -21.06
N GLY A 91 -27.06 1.45 -19.87
CA GLY A 91 -28.51 1.53 -19.65
C GLY A 91 -29.05 2.97 -19.49
N SER A 92 -28.19 3.99 -19.53
CA SER A 92 -28.54 5.42 -19.53
C SER A 92 -28.37 6.05 -20.91
#